data_AF-A0A849QGP0-F1
#
_entry.id   AF-A0A849QGP0-F1
#
_cell.length_a   1.000
_cell.length_b   1.000
_cell.length_c   1.000
_cell.angle_alpha   90.00
_cell.angle_beta   90.00
_cell.angle_gamma   90.00
#
_symmetry.space_group_name_H-M   'P 1'
#
loop_
_entity.id
_entity.type
_entity.pdbx_description
1 polymer ?
#
loop_
_entity_poly.entity_id
_entity_poly.type
_entity_poly.pdbx_seq_one_letter_code
_entity_poly.pdbx_strand_id
1 'polypeptide(L)' 'MTDEKMKWLLKNKLVCDFRGFPIGRVKKVWYDEGRGPFVVVERGGRHWESIPLRAIHSVEEEIRLKPPIFAE' A
#
# COMPACT_ATOMS: atom_id res chain seq x y z
N MET A 1 -10.18 15.22 5.07
CA MET A 1 -10.66 13.94 4.50
C MET A 1 -10.65 12.94 5.64
N THR A 2 -11.81 12.40 6.02
CA THR A 2 -11.96 11.44 7.13
C THR A 2 -11.28 10.10 6.80
N ASP A 3 -10.58 9.52 7.77
CA ASP A 3 -9.84 8.25 7.66
C ASP A 3 -10.67 7.09 7.09
N GLU A 4 -11.98 7.10 7.34
CA GLU A 4 -12.93 6.11 6.82
C GLU A 4 -13.05 6.15 5.29
N LYS A 5 -13.01 7.34 4.69
CA LYS A 5 -13.10 7.49 3.24
C LYS A 5 -11.84 6.96 2.55
N MET A 6 -10.67 7.14 3.16
CA MET A 6 -9.41 6.57 2.67
C MET A 6 -9.36 5.04 2.82
N LYS A 7 -9.82 4.50 3.97
CA LYS A 7 -9.95 3.05 4.18
C LYS A 7 -10.79 2.40 3.09
N TRP A 8 -11.89 3.04 2.71
CA TRP A 8 -12.78 2.53 1.67
C TRP A 8 -12.14 2.59 0.27
N LEU A 9 -11.48 3.69 -0.07
CA LEU A 9 -10.81 3.87 -1.37
C LEU A 9 -9.67 2.86 -1.61
N LEU A 10 -8.94 2.48 -0.56
CA LEU A 10 -7.76 1.61 -0.69
C LEU A 10 -8.10 0.12 -0.62
N LYS A 11 -9.25 -0.24 -0.03
CA LYS A 11 -9.62 -1.64 0.20
C LYS A 11 -9.66 -2.44 -1.11
N ASN A 12 -9.04 -3.61 -1.10
CA ASN A 12 -9.01 -4.56 -2.22
C ASN A 12 -8.35 -4.07 -3.52
N LYS A 13 -7.75 -2.86 -3.55
CA LYS A 13 -6.97 -2.40 -4.69
C LYS A 13 -5.76 -3.29 -4.92
N LEU A 14 -5.44 -3.51 -6.19
CA LEU A 14 -4.20 -4.15 -6.60
C LEU A 14 -3.03 -3.22 -6.25
N VAL A 15 -1.98 -3.79 -5.68
CA VAL A 15 -0.73 -3.11 -5.37
C VAL A 15 0.31 -3.61 -6.35
N CYS A 16 0.99 -2.68 -7.00
CA CYS A 16 2.04 -2.95 -7.97
C CYS A 16 3.33 -2.24 -7.58
N ASP A 17 4.45 -2.84 -7.96
CA ASP A 17 5.76 -2.20 -7.80
C ASP A 17 5.90 -0.98 -8.72
N PHE A 18 7.04 -0.30 -8.64
CA PHE A 18 7.33 0.87 -9.48
C PHE A 18 7.34 0.55 -10.98
N ARG A 19 7.57 -0.71 -11.38
CA ARG A 19 7.58 -1.17 -12.78
C ARG A 19 6.19 -1.62 -13.26
N GLY A 20 5.21 -1.72 -12.36
CA GLY A 20 3.84 -2.17 -12.67
C GLY A 20 3.65 -3.68 -12.47
N PHE A 21 4.57 -4.39 -11.82
CA PHE A 21 4.37 -5.81 -11.51
C PHE A 21 3.42 -5.96 -10.31
N PRO A 22 2.41 -6.85 -10.41
CA PRO A 22 1.46 -7.06 -9.33
C PRO A 22 2.14 -7.75 -8.15
N ILE A 23 2.03 -7.10 -6.99
CA ILE A 23 2.54 -7.58 -5.71
C ILE A 23 1.46 -8.33 -4.94
N GLY A 24 0.26 -7.76 -4.90
CA GLY A 24 -0.81 -8.27 -4.05
C GLY A 24 -2.00 -7.33 -3.99
N ARG A 25 -2.88 -7.52 -2.99
CA ARG A 25 -4.06 -6.68 -2.78
C ARG A 25 -4.11 -6.11 -1.38
N VAL A 26 -4.65 -4.90 -1.25
CA VAL A 26 -4.84 -4.28 0.07
C VAL A 26 -5.92 -5.02 0.85
N LYS A 27 -5.53 -5.54 2.01
CA LYS A 27 -6.41 -6.20 2.95
C LYS A 27 -7.04 -5.23 3.94
N LYS A 28 -6.22 -4.32 4.50
CA LYS A 28 -6.65 -3.28 5.45
C LYS A 28 -5.70 -2.10 5.48
N VAL A 29 -6.16 -0.96 5.99
CA VAL A 29 -5.33 0.18 6.35
C VAL A 29 -5.22 0.21 7.88
N TRP A 30 -4.03 0.46 8.39
CA TRP A 30 -3.75 0.55 9.82
C TRP A 30 -2.93 1.81 10.11
N TYR A 31 -3.06 2.33 11.31
CA TYR A 31 -2.41 3.54 11.80
C TYR A 31 -1.62 3.17 13.04
N ASP A 32 -0.34 3.49 13.04
CA ASP A 32 0.57 3.37 14.18
C ASP A 32 1.07 4.76 14.56
N GLU A 33 1.02 5.09 15.85
CA GLU A 33 1.34 6.45 16.32
C GLU A 33 2.81 6.83 16.11
N GLY A 34 3.74 5.86 16.05
CA GLY A 34 5.16 6.12 15.85
C GLY A 34 5.61 6.08 14.38
N ARG A 35 4.89 5.35 13.52
CA ARG A 35 5.26 5.09 12.12
C ARG A 35 4.31 5.71 11.10
N GLY A 36 3.17 6.20 11.55
CA GLY A 36 2.11 6.74 10.72
C GLY A 36 1.29 5.64 10.03
N PRO A 37 0.48 6.00 9.01
CA PRO A 37 -0.42 5.07 8.36
C PRO A 37 0.33 4.11 7.42
N PHE A 38 -0.12 2.87 7.38
CA PHE A 38 0.34 1.83 6.46
C PHE A 38 -0.81 0.99 5.93
N VAL A 39 -0.63 0.41 4.75
CA VAL A 39 -1.53 -0.58 4.16
C VAL A 39 -0.96 -1.97 4.38
N VAL A 40 -1.83 -2.91 4.72
CA VAL A 40 -1.50 -4.33 4.79
C VAL A 40 -1.87 -4.96 3.46
N VAL A 41 -0.89 -5.53 2.78
CA VAL A 41 -1.01 -6.15 1.47
C VAL A 41 -0.89 -7.66 1.62
N GLU A 42 -1.83 -8.38 1.03
CA GLU A 42 -1.78 -9.84 0.93
C GLU A 42 -1.05 -10.24 -0.34
N ARG A 43 0.08 -10.92 -0.18
CA ARG A 43 0.91 -11.54 -1.23
C ARG A 43 0.65 -13.05 -1.21
N GLY A 44 0.09 -13.61 -2.29
CA GLY A 44 0.03 -15.07 -2.48
C GLY A 44 -0.56 -15.89 -1.30
N GLY A 45 -1.82 -15.65 -0.94
CA GLY A 45 -2.56 -16.48 0.02
C GLY A 45 -2.26 -16.20 1.50
N ARG A 46 -1.09 -16.63 2.01
CA ARG A 46 -0.76 -16.57 3.44
C ARG A 46 0.34 -15.57 3.82
N HIS A 47 0.95 -14.88 2.86
CA HIS A 47 2.03 -13.94 3.15
C HIS A 47 1.48 -12.51 3.19
N TRP A 48 1.69 -11.78 4.28
CA TRP A 48 1.24 -10.41 4.43
C TRP A 48 2.42 -9.46 4.59
N GLU A 49 2.31 -8.28 4.00
CA GLU A 49 3.33 -7.24 4.08
C GLU A 49 2.70 -5.90 4.48
N SER A 50 3.36 -5.16 5.38
CA SER A 50 2.98 -3.80 5.73
C SER A 50 3.75 -2.79 4.88
N ILE A 51 3.05 -1.99 4.09
CA ILE A 51 3.63 -0.94 3.26
C ILE A 51 3.21 0.43 3.80
N PRO A 52 4.15 1.31 4.21
CA PRO A 52 3.79 2.62 4.71
C PRO A 52 3.25 3.49 3.59
N LEU A 53 2.26 4.35 3.87
CA LEU A 53 1.63 5.19 2.83
C LEU A 53 2.64 6.09 2.12
N ARG A 54 3.72 6.49 2.79
CA ARG A 54 4.82 7.27 2.19
C ARG A 54 5.55 6.54 1.05
N ALA A 55 5.47 5.21 0.98
CA ALA A 55 6.04 4.41 -0.09
C ALA A 55 5.10 4.30 -1.31
N ILE A 56 3.87 4.79 -1.21
CA ILE A 56 2.93 4.86 -2.32
C ILE A 56 3.28 6.07 -3.18
N HIS A 57 3.39 5.84 -4.49
CA HIS A 57 3.58 6.88 -5.49
C HIS A 57 2.23 7.44 -5.96
N SER A 58 1.29 6.57 -6.35
CA SER A 58 -0.03 6.95 -6.84
C SER A 58 -1.09 5.91 -6.47
N VAL A 59 -2.34 6.36 -6.40
CA VAL A 59 -3.54 5.55 -6.16
C VAL A 59 -4.55 5.87 -7.25
N GLU A 60 -4.60 5.04 -8.29
CA GLU A 60 -5.55 5.17 -9.41
C GLU A 60 -6.39 3.90 -9.48
N GLU A 61 -6.44 3.18 -10.61
CA GLU A 61 -7.04 1.84 -10.66
C GLU A 61 -6.30 0.88 -9.73
N GLU A 62 -4.97 0.96 -9.77
CA GLU A 62 -4.02 0.26 -8.91
C GLU A 62 -3.24 1.23 -8.00
N ILE A 63 -2.63 0.68 -6.97
CA ILE A 63 -1.70 1.38 -6.08
C ILE A 63 -0.29 1.11 -6.60
N ARG A 64 0.43 2.16 -6.98
CA ARG A 64 1.81 2.04 -7.46
C ARG A 64 2.80 2.44 -6.38
N LEU A 65 3.81 1.62 -6.14
CA LEU A 65 4.87 1.94 -5.18
C LEU A 65 5.93 2.85 -5.80
N LYS A 66 6.59 3.64 -4.95
CA LYS A 66 7.80 4.38 -5.31
C LYS A 66 8.93 3.41 -5.65
N PRO A 67 9.85 3.79 -6.55
CA PRO A 67 11.07 3.03 -6.77
C PRO A 67 11.86 2.93 -5.46
N PRO A 68 12.62 1.84 -5.26
CA PRO A 68 13.56 1.76 -4.16
C PRO A 68 14.51 2.94 -4.28
N ILE A 69 14.62 3.72 -3.20
CA ILE A 69 15.65 4.74 -3.09
C ILE A 69 16.92 3.95 -2.83
N PHE A 70 17.73 3.73 -3.86
CA PHE A 70 19.10 3.30 -3.65
C PHE A 70 19.77 4.46 -2.92
N ALA A 71 20.11 4.26 -1.65
CA ALA A 71 20.93 5.22 -0.93
C ALA A 71 22.25 5.34 -1.69
N GLU A 72 22.59 6.56 -2.13
CA GLU A 72 23.97 6.94 -2.44
C GLU A 72 24.82 6.94 -1.17
#